data_AF-A0A7X9GX81-F1
#
_entry.id   AF-A0A7X9GX81-F1
#
_cell.length_a   1.000
_cell.length_b   1.000
_cell.length_c   1.000
_cell.angle_alpha   90.00
_cell.angle_beta   90.00
_cell.angle_gamma   90.00
#
_symmetry.space_group_name_H-M   'P 1'
#
loop_
_entity.id
_entity.type
_entity.pdbx_description
1 polymer ?
#
loop_
_entity_poly.entity_id
_entity_poly.type
_entity_poly.pdbx_seq_one_letter_code
_entity_poly.pdbx_strand_id
1 'polypeptide(L)' 'MMLSELGYKEIINLNNGERLGLLTDSDIIVEEKTGKIIALLMPERRMQFKIFGDFDNTEIPWDSIRKIGNDMIIVELENY' A
#
# COMPACT_ATOMS: atom_id res chain seq x y z
N MET A 1 -13.52 11.04 -5.95
CA MET A 1 -13.08 10.59 -4.62
C MET A 1 -11.94 11.49 -4.19
N MET A 2 -11.97 12.01 -2.97
CA MET A 2 -10.88 12.79 -2.40
C MET A 2 -9.86 11.85 -1.74
N LEU A 3 -8.59 12.24 -1.74
CA LEU A 3 -7.53 11.46 -1.08
C LEU A 3 -7.82 11.23 0.41
N SER A 4 -8.44 12.19 1.08
CA SER A 4 -8.86 12.08 2.48
C SER A 4 -9.86 10.94 2.75
N GLU A 5 -10.62 10.51 1.75
CA GLU A 5 -11.57 9.40 1.88
C GLU A 5 -10.88 8.03 1.83
N LEU A 6 -9.62 7.99 1.42
CA LEU A 6 -8.84 6.76 1.30
C LEU A 6 -8.16 6.35 2.61
N GLY A 7 -7.93 7.27 3.54
CA GLY A 7 -7.06 7.06 4.71
C GLY A 7 -7.43 5.85 5.55
N TYR A 8 -8.71 5.68 5.87
CA TYR A 8 -9.18 4.60 6.76
C TYR A 8 -9.35 3.24 6.08
N LYS A 9 -8.98 3.11 4.80
CA LYS A 9 -9.19 1.85 4.07
C LYS A 9 -8.07 0.86 4.34
N GLU A 10 -8.45 -0.41 4.49
CA GLU A 10 -7.51 -1.52 4.62
C GLU A 10 -7.04 -1.98 3.24
N ILE A 11 -5.76 -2.31 3.10
CA ILE A 11 -5.19 -2.83 1.86
C ILE A 11 -5.09 -4.35 1.97
N ILE A 12 -5.80 -5.06 1.11
CA ILE A 12 -5.88 -6.53 1.10
C ILE A 12 -5.37 -7.07 -0.23
N ASN A 13 -4.50 -8.09 -0.18
CA ASN A 13 -4.05 -8.80 -1.38
C ASN A 13 -5.11 -9.83 -1.81
N LEU A 14 -5.48 -9.78 -3.09
CA LEU A 14 -6.46 -10.64 -3.72
C LEU A 14 -6.01 -12.11 -3.74
N ASN A 15 -4.71 -12.36 -3.88
CA ASN A 15 -4.17 -13.70 -4.14
C ASN A 15 -4.21 -14.60 -2.89
N ASN A 16 -3.88 -14.03 -1.73
CA ASN A 16 -3.74 -14.78 -0.47
C ASN A 16 -4.73 -14.29 0.62
N GLY A 17 -5.49 -13.21 0.38
CA GLY A 17 -6.38 -12.59 1.36
C GLY A 17 -5.64 -11.87 2.50
N GLU A 18 -4.33 -11.68 2.38
CA GLU A 18 -3.52 -11.07 3.42
C GLU A 18 -3.80 -9.58 3.54
N ARG A 19 -3.83 -9.12 4.80
CA ARG A 19 -3.94 -7.71 5.14
C ARG A 19 -2.56 -7.07 5.17
N LEU A 20 -2.26 -6.26 4.16
CA LEU A 20 -0.98 -5.57 4.00
C LEU A 20 -0.85 -4.38 4.96
N GLY A 21 -1.97 -3.68 5.25
CA GLY A 21 -1.96 -2.57 6.20
C GLY A 21 -3.14 -1.61 6.04
N LEU A 22 -3.02 -0.45 6.69
CA LEU A 22 -3.92 0.69 6.52
C LEU A 22 -3.25 1.72 5.62
N LEU A 23 -4.01 2.37 4.74
CA LEU A 23 -3.47 3.43 3.90
C LEU A 23 -2.96 4.63 4.72
N THR A 24 -3.53 4.92 5.90
CA THR A 24 -3.00 5.97 6.80
C THR A 24 -1.55 5.77 7.20
N ASP A 25 -1.09 4.51 7.19
CA ASP A 25 0.27 4.15 7.55
C ASP A 25 1.20 4.18 6.31
N SER A 26 0.68 4.55 5.12
CA SER A 26 1.38 4.52 3.84
C SER A 26 1.84 5.91 3.39
N ASP A 27 2.97 5.95 2.68
CA ASP A 27 3.31 7.09 1.82
C ASP A 27 2.83 6.87 0.39
N ILE A 28 2.67 7.96 -0.37
CA ILE A 28 2.21 7.92 -1.76
C ILE A 28 3.29 8.50 -2.67
N ILE A 29 3.74 7.71 -3.63
CA ILE A 29 4.63 8.18 -4.70
C ILE A 29 3.78 8.82 -5.79
N VAL A 30 4.11 10.06 -6.14
CA VAL A 30 3.38 10.85 -7.15
C VAL A 30 4.35 11.34 -8.22
N GLU A 31 3.94 11.27 -9.48
CA GLU A 31 4.66 11.90 -10.59
C GLU A 31 4.52 13.43 -10.49
N GLU A 32 5.62 14.13 -10.20
CA GLU A 32 5.62 15.58 -9.92
C GLU A 32 4.96 16.43 -11.00
N LYS A 33 5.12 16.04 -12.28
CA LYS A 33 4.64 16.85 -13.42
C LYS A 33 3.14 16.70 -13.68
N THR A 34 2.58 15.53 -13.39
CA THR A 34 1.20 15.20 -13.77
C THR A 34 0.28 15.03 -12.57
N GLY A 35 0.84 14.85 -11.37
CA GLY A 35 0.09 14.50 -10.17
C GLY A 35 -0.44 13.06 -10.17
N LYS A 36 -0.02 12.21 -11.12
CA LYS A 36 -0.43 10.81 -11.15
C LYS A 36 0.19 10.04 -9.99
N ILE A 37 -0.62 9.24 -9.32
CA ILE A 37 -0.14 8.33 -8.28
C ILE A 37 0.56 7.16 -8.97
N ILE A 38 1.79 6.88 -8.54
CA ILE A 38 2.66 5.81 -9.07
C ILE A 38 2.54 4.57 -8.19
N ALA A 39 2.67 4.73 -6.87
CA ALA A 39 2.67 3.62 -5.93
C ALA A 39 2.30 4.07 -4.51
N LEU A 40 1.92 3.09 -3.69
CA LEU A 40 1.81 3.20 -2.24
C LEU A 40 3.03 2.54 -1.60
N LEU A 41 3.67 3.22 -0.66
CA LEU A 41 4.78 2.69 0.12
C LEU A 41 4.28 2.26 1.49
N MET A 42 4.30 0.97 1.74
CA MET A 42 3.90 0.38 3.00
C MET A 42 5.12 0.16 3.90
N PRO A 43 5.10 0.65 5.15
CA PRO A 43 6.14 0.33 6.10
C PRO A 43 6.04 -1.16 6.45
N GLU A 44 7.17 -1.87 6.38
CA GLU A 44 7.21 -3.26 6.81
C GLU A 44 6.95 -3.37 8.33
N ARG A 45 5.94 -4.17 8.72
CA ARG A 45 5.62 -4.45 10.14
C ARG A 45 6.53 -5.55 10.73
N ARG A 46 7.81 -5.62 10.37
CA ARG A 46 8.69 -6.66 10.91
C ARG A 46 9.14 -6.31 12.33
N MET A 47 8.67 -7.15 13.24
CA MET A 47 9.12 -7.38 14.62
C MET A 47 10.47 -6.74 14.97
N GLN A 48 10.48 -6.06 16.12
CA GLN A 48 11.52 -5.22 16.75
C GLN A 48 12.88 -5.92 17.04
N PHE A 49 13.37 -6.82 16.18
CA PHE A 49 14.53 -7.68 16.45
C PHE A 49 15.55 -7.80 15.31
N LYS A 50 15.77 -6.74 14.51
CA LYS A 50 16.95 -6.69 13.63
C LYS A 50 17.66 -5.36 13.72
N ILE A 51 18.80 -5.38 14.41
CA ILE A 51 19.67 -4.23 14.67
C ILE A 51 20.54 -3.92 13.43
N PHE A 52 20.52 -4.74 12.36
CA PHE A 52 21.32 -4.52 11.15
C PHE A 52 20.73 -5.21 9.91
N GLY A 53 19.77 -4.58 9.23
CA GLY A 53 19.28 -5.03 7.93
C GLY A 53 18.35 -4.00 7.31
N ASP A 54 18.51 -3.74 6.02
CA ASP A 54 17.81 -2.70 5.25
C ASP A 54 16.31 -2.62 5.57
N PHE A 55 15.82 -1.37 5.67
CA PHE A 55 14.39 -1.07 5.75
C PHE A 55 13.78 -1.30 4.37
N ASP A 56 13.44 -2.55 4.05
CA ASP A 56 12.71 -2.85 2.82
C ASP A 56 11.26 -2.41 2.99
N ASN A 57 10.89 -1.25 2.43
CA ASN A 57 9.50 -0.86 2.29
C ASN A 57 8.82 -1.75 1.25
N THR A 58 7.57 -2.14 1.49
CA THR A 58 6.77 -2.80 0.45
C THR A 58 6.17 -1.74 -0.46
N GLU A 59 6.60 -1.73 -1.72
CA GLU A 59 6.00 -0.89 -2.76
C GLU A 59 4.82 -1.62 -3.41
N ILE A 60 3.65 -0.97 -3.40
CA ILE A 60 2.43 -1.42 -4.06
C ILE A 60 2.18 -0.51 -5.26
N PRO A 61 2.45 -0.94 -6.51
CA PRO A 61 2.19 -0.14 -7.70
C PRO A 61 0.71 0.22 -7.79
N TRP A 62 0.39 1.45 -8.17
CA TRP A 62 -1.00 1.91 -8.29
C TRP A 62 -1.79 1.07 -9.29
N ASP A 63 -1.12 0.59 -10.34
CA ASP A 63 -1.70 -0.29 -11.37
C ASP A 63 -2.09 -1.68 -10.85
N SER A 64 -1.61 -2.08 -9.67
CA SER A 64 -2.01 -3.33 -9.01
C SER A 64 -3.37 -3.24 -8.29
N ILE A 65 -3.91 -2.03 -8.12
CA ILE A 65 -5.21 -1.82 -7.47
C ILE A 65 -6.33 -2.33 -8.38
N ARG A 66 -7.02 -3.37 -7.93
CA ARG A 66 -8.17 -3.95 -8.63
C ARG A 66 -9.48 -3.30 -8.25
N LYS A 67 -9.62 -2.87 -7.00
CA LYS A 67 -10.86 -2.25 -6.51
C LYS A 67 -10.61 -1.34 -5.31
N ILE A 68 -11.21 -0.16 -5.34
CA ILE A 68 -11.33 0.72 -4.17
C ILE A 68 -12.79 0.65 -3.70
N GLY A 69 -13.02 -0.03 -2.58
CA GLY A 69 -14.31 -0.12 -1.92
C GLY A 69 -14.53 0.99 -0.89
N ASN A 70 -15.60 0.87 -0.11
CA ASN A 70 -15.89 1.81 0.98
C ASN A 70 -14.90 1.65 2.14
N ASP A 71 -14.52 0.42 2.47
CA ASP A 71 -13.68 0.13 3.65
C ASP A 71 -12.31 -0.46 3.30
N MET A 72 -12.11 -0.91 2.05
CA MET A 72 -10.90 -1.63 1.65
C MET A 72 -10.44 -1.28 0.23
N ILE A 73 -9.14 -1.44 0.00
CA ILE A 73 -8.47 -1.41 -1.29
C ILE A 73 -7.99 -2.83 -1.57
N ILE A 74 -8.46 -3.42 -2.67
CA ILE A 74 -8.04 -4.74 -3.13
C ILE A 74 -6.93 -4.55 -4.14
N VAL A 75 -5.80 -5.18 -3.89
CA VAL A 75 -4.62 -5.19 -4.77
C VAL A 75 -4.33 -6.62 -5.22
N GLU A 76 -3.70 -6.79 -6.37
CA GLU A 76 -3.23 -8.10 -6.82
C GLU A 76 -1.72 -8.05 -7.00
N LEU A 77 -1.00 -8.69 -6.08
CA LEU A 77 0.46 -8.76 -6.08
C LEU A 77 0.88 -10.22 -6.24
N GLU A 78 1.65 -10.53 -7.29
CA GLU A 78 2.04 -11.90 -7.63
C GLU A 78 3.11 -12.49 -6.69
N ASN A 79 3.87 -11.64 -5.97
CA ASN A 79 5.07 -12.04 -5.21
C ASN A 79 5.03 -11.64 -3.72
N TYR A 80 3.86 -11.69 -3.07
CA TYR A 80 3.72 -11.44 -1.63
C TYR A 80 3.45 -12.74 -0.86
#